data_AF-A0A417XX96-F1
#
_entry.id   AF-A0A417XX96-F1
#
_cell.length_a   1.000
_cell.length_b   1.000
_cell.length_c   1.000
_cell.angle_alpha   90.00
_cell.angle_beta   90.00
_cell.angle_gamma   90.00
#
_symmetry.space_group_name_H-M   'P 1'
#
loop_
_entity.id
_entity.type
_entity.pdbx_description
1 polymer ?
#
loop_
_entity_poly.entity_id
_entity_poly.type
_entity_poly.pdbx_seq_one_letter_code
_entity_poly.pdbx_strand_id
1 'polypeptide(L)'
;MPRLSSRRDPGVGCPPPGGGDGMSRFSLTPRIAQREDAPVLAELWSDVLRRVDRAEQIADLELVIKAAAESPEHRFIVVDLDGELAGAVYLRLTTVSPINLDPCVQSIQPRVFDHLRRRGVGRALMEASVAFAEENGVLHVTTAVPATARDANRFMARLALAPVATLRLAPTSVVRSRLTPPAPGSGRSTPRVLVARRNQRRARAAQVQVPFPD
;
A
#
# COMPACT_ATOMS: atom_id res chain seq x y z
N MET A 1 64.68 -31.00 -49.35
CA MET A 1 65.72 -30.36 -48.50
C MET A 1 66.17 -29.11 -49.26
N PRO A 2 66.24 -27.92 -48.63
CA PRO A 2 66.79 -27.71 -47.30
C PRO A 2 65.76 -27.35 -46.22
N ARG A 3 66.11 -27.75 -45.00
CA ARG A 3 65.58 -27.29 -43.71
C ARG A 3 66.29 -25.98 -43.34
N LEU A 4 65.65 -25.14 -42.53
CA LEU A 4 66.11 -24.85 -41.16
C LEU A 4 65.27 -23.76 -40.47
N SER A 5 64.95 -24.08 -39.21
CA SER A 5 65.02 -23.19 -38.04
C SER A 5 64.05 -22.00 -37.96
N SER A 6 63.00 -22.11 -37.14
CA SER A 6 62.97 -21.86 -35.68
C SER A 6 62.64 -20.41 -35.34
N ARG A 7 61.57 -20.25 -34.56
CA ARG A 7 61.55 -19.56 -33.26
C ARG A 7 60.13 -19.65 -32.71
N ARG A 8 60.00 -20.36 -31.59
CA ARG A 8 58.94 -20.12 -30.61
C ARG A 8 59.37 -18.87 -29.86
N ASP A 9 58.46 -17.91 -29.71
CA ASP A 9 58.50 -16.98 -28.59
C ASP A 9 57.18 -17.08 -27.80
N PRO A 10 57.25 -16.99 -26.46
CA PRO A 10 56.14 -17.24 -25.56
C PRO A 10 55.41 -15.95 -25.18
N GLY A 11 54.14 -16.08 -24.81
CA GLY A 11 53.52 -15.17 -23.85
C GLY A 11 52.81 -13.95 -24.41
N VAL A 12 51.51 -14.09 -24.61
CA VAL A 12 50.54 -13.15 -23.99
C VAL A 12 49.39 -14.01 -23.50
N GLY A 13 49.48 -14.45 -22.25
CA GLY A 13 48.32 -15.02 -21.57
C GLY A 13 47.29 -13.91 -21.40
N CYS A 14 46.09 -14.09 -21.97
CA CYS A 14 44.94 -13.31 -21.52
C CYS A 14 44.81 -13.50 -20.01
N PRO A 15 44.78 -12.43 -19.21
CA PRO A 15 44.37 -12.56 -17.82
C PRO A 15 42.94 -13.11 -17.81
N PRO A 16 42.59 -14.00 -16.86
CA PRO A 16 41.18 -14.33 -16.64
C PRO A 16 40.44 -13.03 -16.32
N PRO A 17 39.19 -12.83 -16.75
CA PRO A 17 38.40 -11.72 -16.27
C PRO A 17 38.31 -11.82 -14.74
N GLY A 18 39.04 -10.92 -14.08
CA GLY A 18 39.01 -10.72 -12.64
C GLY A 18 37.60 -10.34 -12.20
N GLY A 19 37.24 -10.85 -11.03
CA GLY A 19 35.95 -10.62 -10.41
C GLY A 19 35.61 -9.15 -10.20
N GLY A 20 34.30 -8.90 -10.26
CA GLY A 20 33.61 -7.63 -10.09
C GLY A 20 32.38 -7.71 -10.99
N ASP A 21 31.14 -7.83 -10.53
CA ASP A 21 30.55 -7.39 -9.28
C ASP A 21 30.01 -8.57 -8.48
N GLY A 22 30.45 -8.69 -7.23
CA GLY A 22 29.56 -9.18 -6.19
C GLY A 22 28.44 -8.16 -6.01
N MET A 23 27.47 -8.10 -6.94
CA MET A 23 26.15 -7.58 -6.59
C MET A 23 25.76 -8.40 -5.38
N SER A 24 25.68 -7.79 -4.20
CA SER A 24 25.09 -8.44 -3.05
C SER A 24 23.70 -8.86 -3.50
N ARG A 25 23.54 -10.14 -3.85
CA ARG A 25 22.27 -10.68 -4.30
C ARG A 25 21.44 -10.71 -3.04
N PHE A 26 20.62 -9.68 -2.88
CA PHE A 26 19.69 -9.61 -1.78
C PHE A 26 18.84 -10.87 -1.76
N SER A 27 18.70 -11.47 -0.59
CA SER A 27 17.81 -12.60 -0.42
C SER A 27 16.41 -12.08 -0.19
N LEU A 28 15.51 -12.34 -1.15
CA LEU A 28 14.09 -12.05 -1.03
C LEU A 28 13.35 -13.33 -0.67
N THR A 29 12.59 -13.33 0.41
CA THR A 29 11.86 -14.51 0.88
C THR A 29 10.39 -14.15 1.13
N PRO A 30 9.47 -14.49 0.20
CA PRO A 30 8.04 -14.40 0.47
C PRO A 30 7.63 -15.50 1.46
N ARG A 31 6.84 -15.14 2.47
CA ARG A 31 6.25 -16.08 3.44
C ARG A 31 4.86 -15.64 3.89
N ILE A 32 4.11 -16.55 4.51
CA ILE A 32 2.85 -16.22 5.17
C ILE A 32 3.14 -15.30 6.37
N ALA A 33 2.34 -14.25 6.51
CA ALA A 33 2.38 -13.36 7.66
C ALA A 33 2.04 -14.12 8.94
N GLN A 34 2.79 -13.87 10.00
CA GLN A 34 2.57 -14.40 11.33
C GLN A 34 2.08 -13.29 12.27
N ARG A 35 1.51 -13.67 13.41
CA ARG A 35 0.94 -12.73 14.38
C ARG A 35 1.96 -11.66 14.79
N GLU A 36 3.22 -12.09 14.94
CA GLU A 36 4.36 -11.29 15.37
C GLU A 36 4.73 -10.19 14.36
N ASP A 37 4.28 -10.29 13.11
CA ASP A 37 4.49 -9.25 12.09
C ASP A 37 3.56 -8.04 12.30
N ALA A 38 2.47 -8.17 13.07
CA ALA A 38 1.44 -7.13 13.22
C ALA A 38 1.98 -5.74 13.63
N PRO A 39 2.95 -5.60 14.56
CA PRO A 39 3.56 -4.32 14.88
C PRO A 39 4.26 -3.65 13.69
N VAL A 40 4.96 -4.41 12.86
CA VAL A 40 5.69 -3.89 11.69
C VAL A 40 4.69 -3.54 10.57
N LEU A 41 3.68 -4.40 10.35
CA LEU A 41 2.61 -4.15 9.39
C LEU A 41 1.81 -2.90 9.73
N ALA A 42 1.59 -2.64 11.02
CA ALA A 42 0.95 -1.43 11.49
C ALA A 42 1.77 -0.17 11.12
N GLU A 43 3.10 -0.28 11.06
CA GLU A 43 3.98 0.82 10.65
C GLU A 43 3.90 1.04 9.14
N LEU A 44 4.04 -0.07 8.39
CA LEU A 44 3.98 -0.12 6.93
C LEU A 44 2.72 0.54 6.36
N TRP A 45 1.58 0.36 7.04
CA TRP A 45 0.26 0.88 6.62
C TRP A 45 -0.30 1.98 7.53
N SER A 46 0.57 2.67 8.28
CA SER A 46 0.18 3.76 9.19
C SER A 46 -0.65 4.87 8.54
N ASP A 47 -0.53 5.08 7.23
CA ASP A 47 -1.26 6.09 6.46
C ASP A 47 -2.68 5.68 6.03
N VAL A 48 -3.00 4.38 6.07
CA VAL A 48 -4.27 3.82 5.56
C VAL A 48 -5.08 3.08 6.61
N LEU A 49 -4.48 2.69 7.73
CA LEU A 49 -5.21 2.13 8.87
C LEU A 49 -6.15 3.16 9.50
N ARG A 50 -7.19 2.66 10.18
CA ARG A 50 -8.12 3.54 10.91
C ARG A 50 -7.35 4.33 11.99
N ARG A 51 -7.82 5.55 12.24
CA ARG A 51 -7.20 6.48 13.19
C ARG A 51 -7.62 6.15 14.63
N VAL A 52 -6.88 5.25 15.25
CA VAL A 52 -6.96 4.89 16.67
C VAL A 52 -5.55 4.76 17.25
N ASP A 53 -5.44 4.41 18.52
CA ASP A 53 -4.14 4.20 19.13
C ASP A 53 -3.39 3.02 18.50
N ARG A 54 -2.09 2.96 18.77
CA ARG A 54 -1.21 1.97 18.17
C ARG A 54 -1.53 0.54 18.59
N ALA A 55 -1.95 0.33 19.84
CA ALA A 55 -2.24 -1.00 20.36
C ALA A 55 -3.48 -1.60 19.67
N GLU A 56 -4.51 -0.78 19.46
CA GLU A 56 -5.70 -1.15 18.70
C GLU A 56 -5.38 -1.47 17.24
N GLN A 57 -4.52 -0.69 16.58
CA GLN A 57 -4.09 -0.98 15.20
C GLN A 57 -3.38 -2.33 15.08
N ILE A 58 -2.53 -2.66 16.06
CA ILE A 58 -1.84 -3.95 16.11
C ILE A 58 -2.85 -5.08 16.33
N ALA A 59 -3.76 -4.94 17.29
CA ALA A 59 -4.79 -5.93 17.56
C ALA A 59 -5.69 -6.19 16.34
N ASP A 60 -6.06 -5.14 15.59
CA ASP A 60 -6.81 -5.29 14.34
C ASP A 60 -6.03 -6.12 13.32
N LEU A 61 -4.73 -5.87 13.16
CA LEU A 61 -3.89 -6.61 12.23
C LEU A 61 -3.69 -8.06 12.66
N GLU A 62 -3.56 -8.35 13.96
CA GLU A 62 -3.55 -9.72 14.47
C GLU A 62 -4.83 -10.48 14.07
N LEU A 63 -6.00 -9.83 14.16
CA LEU A 63 -7.28 -10.40 13.73
C LEU A 63 -7.31 -10.64 12.22
N VAL A 64 -6.80 -9.70 11.42
CA VAL A 64 -6.73 -9.84 9.95
C VAL A 64 -5.80 -10.99 9.55
N ILE A 65 -4.65 -11.12 10.20
CA ILE A 65 -3.69 -12.23 9.96
C ILE A 65 -4.35 -13.56 10.29
N LYS A 66 -5.00 -13.67 11.46
CA LYS A 66 -5.71 -14.87 11.87
C LYS A 66 -6.81 -15.24 10.86
N ALA A 67 -7.65 -14.28 10.48
CA ALA A 67 -8.74 -14.52 9.53
C ALA A 67 -8.24 -14.93 8.13
N ALA A 68 -7.09 -14.42 7.70
CA ALA A 68 -6.46 -14.85 6.46
C ALA A 68 -5.95 -16.29 6.54
N ALA A 69 -5.34 -16.67 7.66
CA ALA A 69 -4.82 -18.03 7.87
C ALA A 69 -5.94 -19.09 7.95
N GLU A 70 -7.14 -18.70 8.38
CA GLU A 70 -8.32 -19.58 8.51
C GLU A 70 -9.14 -19.71 7.22
N SER A 71 -8.79 -18.98 6.15
CA SER A 71 -9.56 -18.94 4.90
C SER A 71 -8.73 -19.40 3.70
N PRO A 72 -9.22 -20.36 2.89
CA PRO A 72 -8.54 -20.75 1.66
C PRO A 72 -8.59 -19.65 0.58
N GLU A 73 -9.53 -18.71 0.71
CA GLU A 73 -9.74 -17.61 -0.24
C GLU A 73 -8.84 -16.40 0.05
N HIS A 74 -8.11 -16.43 1.18
CA HIS A 74 -7.26 -15.34 1.61
C HIS A 74 -5.81 -15.80 1.77
N ARG A 75 -4.88 -14.87 1.56
CA ARG A 75 -3.48 -15.09 1.91
C ARG A 75 -2.82 -13.77 2.26
N PHE A 76 -2.24 -13.69 3.45
CA PHE A 76 -1.46 -12.52 3.84
C PHE A 76 0.02 -12.84 3.68
N ILE A 77 0.67 -12.20 2.71
CA ILE A 77 2.08 -12.40 2.39
C ILE A 77 2.91 -11.24 2.91
N VAL A 78 4.05 -11.58 3.51
CA VAL A 78 5.15 -10.65 3.78
C VAL A 78 6.37 -11.10 2.98
N VAL A 79 7.23 -10.14 2.61
CA VAL A 79 8.49 -10.40 1.93
C VAL A 79 9.61 -9.89 2.80
N ASP A 80 10.46 -10.81 3.24
CA ASP A 80 11.69 -10.47 3.95
C ASP A 80 12.79 -10.16 2.93
N LEU A 81 13.58 -9.13 3.22
CA LEU A 81 14.80 -8.74 2.53
C LEU A 81 15.96 -8.91 3.51
N ASP A 82 16.82 -9.90 3.26
CA ASP A 82 17.94 -10.25 4.13
C ASP A 82 17.51 -10.50 5.60
N GLY A 83 16.31 -11.05 5.79
CA GLY A 83 15.73 -11.38 7.10
C GLY A 83 14.89 -10.28 7.75
N GLU A 84 14.79 -9.10 7.12
CA GLU A 84 13.96 -7.98 7.58
C GLU A 84 12.66 -7.89 6.75
N LEU A 85 11.50 -7.78 7.39
CA LEU A 85 10.23 -7.58 6.71
C LEU A 85 10.26 -6.26 5.92
N ALA A 86 10.31 -6.36 4.59
CA ALA A 86 10.49 -5.22 3.72
C ALA A 86 9.20 -4.73 3.06
N GLY A 87 8.22 -5.61 2.94
CA GLY A 87 6.92 -5.30 2.34
C GLY A 87 5.90 -6.39 2.58
N ALA A 88 4.65 -6.06 2.30
CA ALA A 88 3.53 -6.96 2.51
C ALA A 88 2.39 -6.71 1.55
N VAL A 89 1.53 -7.71 1.39
CA VAL A 89 0.31 -7.67 0.58
C VAL A 89 -0.74 -8.61 1.17
N TYR A 90 -1.99 -8.18 1.15
CA TYR A 90 -3.13 -9.05 1.46
C TYR A 90 -3.77 -9.51 0.16
N LEU A 91 -3.93 -10.82 -0.03
CA LEU A 91 -4.51 -11.43 -1.21
C LEU A 91 -5.91 -11.95 -0.89
N ARG A 92 -6.85 -11.72 -1.82
CA ARG A 92 -8.22 -12.23 -1.72
C ARG A 92 -8.72 -12.76 -3.06
N LEU A 93 -9.19 -13.99 -3.08
CA LEU A 93 -9.96 -14.56 -4.18
C LEU A 93 -11.36 -13.95 -4.19
N THR A 94 -11.74 -13.33 -5.31
CA THR A 94 -13.02 -12.61 -5.44
C THR A 94 -13.32 -12.35 -6.91
N THR A 95 -14.22 -11.42 -7.21
CA THR A 95 -14.46 -10.87 -8.54
C THR A 95 -14.15 -9.38 -8.57
N VAL A 96 -13.90 -8.82 -9.75
CA VAL A 96 -13.66 -7.36 -9.88
C VAL A 96 -14.89 -6.55 -9.45
N SER A 97 -16.07 -7.10 -9.69
CA SER A 97 -17.37 -6.54 -9.33
C SER A 97 -18.33 -7.68 -9.01
N PRO A 98 -19.23 -7.55 -8.02
CA PRO A 98 -20.13 -8.64 -7.63
C PRO A 98 -21.14 -9.05 -8.71
N ILE A 99 -21.28 -8.29 -9.80
CA ILE A 99 -22.18 -8.62 -10.92
C ILE A 99 -21.47 -9.27 -12.12
N ASN A 100 -20.14 -9.19 -12.19
CA ASN A 100 -19.35 -9.99 -13.14
C ASN A 100 -18.66 -11.10 -12.33
N LEU A 101 -19.00 -12.35 -12.63
CA LEU A 101 -18.52 -13.50 -11.88
C LEU A 101 -17.18 -14.05 -12.37
N ASP A 102 -16.52 -13.38 -13.32
CA ASP A 102 -15.14 -13.70 -13.70
C ASP A 102 -14.22 -13.56 -12.47
N PRO A 103 -13.58 -14.66 -12.01
CA PRO A 103 -12.79 -14.64 -10.79
C PRO A 103 -11.47 -13.87 -11.02
N CYS A 104 -11.00 -13.25 -9.93
CA CYS A 104 -9.71 -12.59 -9.85
C CYS A 104 -9.12 -12.73 -8.45
N VAL A 105 -7.79 -12.67 -8.36
CA VAL A 105 -7.10 -12.40 -7.10
C VAL A 105 -6.93 -10.91 -6.95
N GLN A 106 -7.48 -10.35 -5.88
CA GLN A 106 -7.24 -8.97 -5.49
C GLN A 106 -5.99 -8.89 -4.61
N SER A 107 -4.96 -8.21 -5.13
CA SER A 107 -3.76 -7.78 -4.42
C SER A 107 -4.05 -6.46 -3.70
N ILE A 108 -4.42 -6.56 -2.43
CA ILE A 108 -4.88 -5.45 -1.59
C ILE A 108 -3.68 -4.81 -0.89
N GLN A 109 -3.55 -3.49 -1.11
CA GLN A 109 -2.52 -2.63 -0.52
C GLN A 109 -1.07 -3.18 -0.59
N PRO A 110 -0.58 -3.66 -1.75
CA PRO A 110 0.82 -4.06 -1.87
C PRO A 110 1.73 -2.88 -1.53
N ARG A 111 2.56 -3.04 -0.49
CA ARG A 111 3.39 -1.95 0.04
C ARG A 111 4.78 -2.43 0.42
N VAL A 112 5.75 -1.54 0.21
CA VAL A 112 7.17 -1.73 0.51
C VAL A 112 7.62 -0.51 1.31
N PHE A 113 8.38 -0.72 2.38
CA PHE A 113 9.00 0.36 3.13
C PHE A 113 9.86 1.23 2.22
N ASP A 114 9.76 2.54 2.36
CA ASP A 114 10.39 3.50 1.43
C ASP A 114 11.91 3.33 1.34
N HIS A 115 12.55 3.03 2.47
CA HIS A 115 14.00 2.81 2.56
C HIS A 115 14.47 1.47 1.98
N LEU A 116 13.55 0.53 1.70
CA LEU A 116 13.84 -0.80 1.12
C LEU A 116 13.32 -0.94 -0.32
N ARG A 117 12.86 0.15 -0.94
CA ARG A 117 12.39 0.15 -2.33
C ARG A 117 13.53 -0.06 -3.34
N ARG A 118 13.15 -0.42 -4.57
CA ARG A 118 14.07 -0.67 -5.71
C ARG A 118 15.02 -1.86 -5.50
N ARG A 119 14.63 -2.79 -4.62
CA ARG A 119 15.39 -4.00 -4.25
C ARG A 119 14.66 -5.30 -4.64
N GLY A 120 13.68 -5.21 -5.54
CA GLY A 120 12.89 -6.35 -6.01
C GLY A 120 11.67 -6.72 -5.15
N VAL A 121 11.54 -6.21 -3.93
CA VAL A 121 10.43 -6.54 -2.99
C VAL A 121 9.04 -6.38 -3.63
N GLY A 122 8.77 -5.25 -4.30
CA GLY A 122 7.48 -5.03 -4.95
C GLY A 122 7.17 -6.03 -6.07
N ARG A 123 8.20 -6.49 -6.78
CA ARG A 123 8.06 -7.55 -7.79
C ARG A 123 7.76 -8.88 -7.13
N ALA A 124 8.46 -9.24 -6.05
CA ALA A 124 8.20 -10.46 -5.29
C ALA A 124 6.77 -10.50 -4.72
N LEU A 125 6.22 -9.37 -4.25
CA LEU A 125 4.83 -9.29 -3.80
C LEU A 125 3.82 -9.58 -4.93
N MET A 126 4.08 -9.07 -6.13
CA MET A 126 3.21 -9.32 -7.29
C MET A 126 3.38 -10.73 -7.85
N GLU A 127 4.60 -11.28 -7.84
CA GLU A 127 4.85 -12.69 -8.18
C GLU A 127 4.10 -13.62 -7.21
N ALA A 128 4.11 -13.34 -5.90
CA ALA A 128 3.29 -14.07 -4.93
C ALA A 128 1.77 -13.94 -5.19
N SER A 129 1.33 -12.78 -5.67
CA SER A 129 -0.09 -12.56 -6.06
C SER A 129 -0.48 -13.41 -7.28
N VAL A 130 0.41 -13.51 -8.28
CA VAL A 130 0.20 -14.33 -9.48
C VAL A 130 0.24 -15.81 -9.13
N ALA A 131 1.23 -16.25 -8.34
CA ALA A 131 1.32 -17.64 -7.89
C ALA A 131 0.06 -18.08 -7.14
N PHE A 132 -0.47 -17.24 -6.25
CA PHE A 132 -1.73 -17.54 -5.57
C PHE A 132 -2.92 -17.62 -6.53
N ALA A 133 -2.96 -16.81 -7.59
CA ALA A 133 -3.99 -16.90 -8.62
C ALA A 133 -3.88 -18.22 -9.41
N GLU A 134 -2.68 -18.57 -9.85
CA GLU A 134 -2.39 -19.80 -10.58
C GLU A 134 -2.73 -21.06 -9.77
N GLU A 135 -2.35 -21.09 -8.48
CA GLU A 135 -2.72 -22.17 -7.54
C GLU A 135 -4.23 -22.39 -7.43
N ASN A 136 -5.03 -21.33 -7.63
CA ASN A 136 -6.49 -21.37 -7.56
C ASN A 136 -7.16 -21.44 -8.95
N GLY A 137 -6.39 -21.61 -10.03
CA GLY A 137 -6.93 -21.67 -11.40
C GLY A 137 -7.53 -20.35 -11.89
N VAL A 138 -7.09 -19.21 -11.34
CA VAL A 138 -7.58 -17.87 -11.66
C VAL A 138 -6.63 -17.15 -12.60
N LEU A 139 -7.17 -16.58 -13.67
CA LEU A 139 -6.40 -15.95 -14.74
C LEU A 139 -6.14 -14.45 -14.53
N HIS A 140 -6.84 -13.83 -13.59
CA HIS A 140 -6.81 -12.38 -13.40
C HIS A 140 -6.29 -11.98 -12.03
N VAL A 141 -5.43 -10.97 -12.00
CA VAL A 141 -5.00 -10.29 -10.77
C VAL A 141 -5.42 -8.83 -10.87
N THR A 142 -5.95 -8.28 -9.79
CA THR A 142 -6.27 -6.85 -9.68
C THR A 142 -5.57 -6.23 -8.49
N THR A 143 -5.32 -4.93 -8.54
CA THR A 143 -4.86 -4.17 -7.37
C THR A 143 -5.44 -2.77 -7.40
N ALA A 144 -5.56 -2.17 -6.23
CA ALA A 144 -5.94 -0.78 -6.08
C ALA A 144 -4.74 0.02 -5.57
N VAL A 145 -4.32 1.02 -6.37
CA VAL A 145 -3.31 1.99 -5.97
C VAL A 145 -3.92 3.40 -6.00
N PRO A 146 -3.55 4.30 -5.09
CA PRO A 146 -4.03 5.68 -5.13
C PRO A 146 -3.72 6.33 -6.48
N ALA A 147 -4.70 6.98 -7.11
CA ALA A 147 -4.52 7.63 -8.42
C ALA A 147 -3.42 8.72 -8.42
N THR A 148 -3.15 9.32 -7.25
CA THR A 148 -2.10 10.33 -7.07
C THR A 148 -0.69 9.73 -6.94
N ALA A 149 -0.57 8.43 -6.66
CA ALA A 149 0.71 7.75 -6.45
C ALA A 149 1.37 7.36 -7.78
N ARG A 150 2.01 8.34 -8.45
CA ARG A 150 2.58 8.17 -9.80
C ARG A 150 3.55 6.99 -9.93
N ASP A 151 4.45 6.82 -8.96
CA ASP A 151 5.45 5.75 -9.02
C ASP A 151 4.82 4.37 -8.87
N ALA A 152 3.82 4.22 -7.99
CA ALA A 152 3.06 3.00 -7.83
C ALA A 152 2.26 2.66 -9.11
N ASN A 153 1.56 3.65 -9.68
CA ASN A 153 0.82 3.45 -10.95
C ASN A 153 1.76 3.08 -12.10
N ARG A 154 2.94 3.72 -12.18
CA ARG A 154 3.95 3.38 -13.19
C ARG A 154 4.50 1.97 -13.00
N PHE A 155 4.70 1.53 -11.76
CA PHE A 155 5.09 0.16 -11.45
C PHE A 155 4.03 -0.84 -11.92
N MET A 156 2.75 -0.61 -11.61
CA MET A 156 1.66 -1.49 -12.05
C MET A 156 1.51 -1.53 -13.58
N ALA A 157 1.62 -0.38 -14.24
CA ALA A 157 1.57 -0.31 -15.71
C ALA A 157 2.71 -1.10 -16.38
N ARG A 158 3.92 -1.12 -15.77
CA ARG A 158 5.05 -1.93 -16.27
C ARG A 158 4.83 -3.44 -16.15
N LEU A 159 3.94 -3.86 -15.25
CA LEU A 159 3.50 -5.25 -15.12
C LEU A 159 2.27 -5.56 -15.99
N ALA A 160 1.91 -4.66 -16.91
CA ALA A 160 0.73 -4.74 -17.77
C ALA A 160 -0.64 -4.71 -17.05
N LEU A 161 -0.68 -4.28 -15.78
CA LEU A 161 -1.96 -3.99 -15.13
C LEU A 161 -2.54 -2.68 -15.67
N ALA A 162 -3.63 -2.80 -16.44
CA ALA A 162 -4.37 -1.66 -16.95
C ALA A 162 -5.39 -1.13 -15.91
N PRO A 163 -5.68 0.18 -15.88
CA PRO A 163 -6.75 0.72 -15.04
C PRO A 163 -8.13 0.20 -15.48
N VAL A 164 -8.87 -0.40 -14.55
CA VAL A 164 -10.24 -0.92 -14.83
C VAL A 164 -11.34 -0.17 -14.08
N ALA A 165 -11.02 0.54 -12.99
CA ALA A 165 -11.99 1.28 -12.18
C ALA A 165 -11.34 2.42 -11.38
N THR A 166 -12.16 3.35 -10.88
CA THR A 166 -11.78 4.34 -9.86
C THR A 166 -12.75 4.26 -8.69
N LEU A 167 -12.25 3.96 -7.50
CA LEU A 167 -13.03 3.96 -6.26
C LEU A 167 -13.03 5.37 -5.63
N ARG A 168 -14.18 5.82 -5.15
CA ARG A 168 -14.34 7.08 -4.42
C ARG A 168 -14.85 6.79 -3.01
N LEU A 169 -14.21 7.39 -2.02
CA LEU A 169 -14.57 7.23 -0.61
C LEU A 169 -14.86 8.59 0.02
N ALA A 170 -15.94 8.66 0.78
CA ALA A 170 -16.27 9.81 1.63
C ALA A 170 -17.13 9.33 2.80
N PRO A 171 -17.12 10.02 3.95
CA PRO A 171 -18.06 9.75 5.02
C PRO A 171 -19.50 9.89 4.53
N THR A 172 -20.37 8.98 4.96
CA THR A 172 -21.79 8.97 4.56
C THR A 172 -22.50 10.27 4.91
N SER A 173 -22.15 10.90 6.04
CA SER A 173 -22.65 12.21 6.47
C SER A 173 -22.30 13.33 5.48
N VAL A 174 -21.08 13.32 4.94
CA VAL A 174 -20.63 14.29 3.94
C VAL A 174 -21.40 14.09 2.64
N VAL A 175 -21.50 12.86 2.15
CA VAL A 175 -22.26 12.56 0.93
C VAL A 175 -23.73 12.97 1.11
N ARG A 176 -24.35 12.62 2.23
CA ARG A 176 -25.74 13.00 2.55
C ARG A 176 -25.94 14.51 2.51
N SER A 177 -25.04 15.27 3.14
CA SER A 177 -25.13 16.74 3.18
C SER A 177 -25.07 17.41 1.81
N ARG A 178 -24.46 16.75 0.82
CA ARG A 178 -24.36 17.24 -0.57
C ARG A 178 -25.52 16.79 -1.44
N LEU A 179 -26.16 15.67 -1.11
CA LEU A 179 -27.33 15.15 -1.82
C LEU A 179 -28.63 15.81 -1.37
N THR A 180 -28.72 16.26 -0.11
CA THR A 180 -29.91 16.95 0.39
C THR A 180 -30.03 18.32 -0.29
N PRO A 181 -31.09 18.58 -1.08
CA PRO A 181 -31.29 19.89 -1.68
C PRO A 181 -31.51 20.96 -0.59
N PRO A 182 -31.04 22.20 -0.80
CA PRO A 182 -31.29 23.27 0.17
C PRO A 182 -32.80 23.46 0.33
N ALA A 183 -33.27 23.56 1.58
CA ALA A 183 -34.68 23.78 1.85
C ALA A 183 -35.14 25.10 1.20
N PRO A 184 -36.30 25.14 0.52
CA PRO A 184 -36.87 26.38 0.04
C PRO A 184 -37.05 27.33 1.23
N GLY A 185 -36.43 28.51 1.16
CA GLY A 185 -36.45 29.50 2.26
C GLY A 185 -35.23 29.48 3.18
N SER A 186 -34.32 28.48 3.07
CA SER A 186 -32.97 28.56 3.67
C SER A 186 -32.05 29.38 2.76
N GLY A 187 -32.42 30.63 2.52
CA GLY A 187 -31.53 31.59 1.88
C GLY A 187 -30.19 31.60 2.59
N ARG A 188 -29.11 31.64 1.80
CA ARG A 188 -27.74 31.96 2.22
C ARG A 188 -27.78 32.71 3.55
N SER A 189 -27.22 32.13 4.61
CA SER A 189 -26.99 32.86 5.86
C SER A 189 -26.33 34.18 5.49
N THR A 190 -27.12 35.24 5.50
CA THR A 190 -26.64 36.56 5.13
C THR A 190 -25.51 36.91 6.11
N PRO A 191 -24.51 37.70 5.69
CA PRO A 191 -23.43 38.17 6.58
C PRO A 191 -23.94 38.73 7.91
N ARG A 192 -25.19 39.20 7.96
CA ARG A 192 -25.90 39.67 9.15
C ARG A 192 -26.07 38.62 10.25
N VAL A 193 -26.31 37.34 9.93
CA VAL A 193 -26.49 36.28 10.96
C VAL A 193 -25.16 35.93 11.63
N LEU A 194 -24.06 35.97 10.86
CA LEU A 194 -22.69 35.79 11.39
C LEU A 194 -22.26 37.00 12.25
N VAL A 195 -22.61 38.23 11.84
CA VAL A 195 -22.38 39.45 12.64
C VAL A 195 -23.21 39.44 13.93
N ALA A 196 -24.49 39.04 13.87
CA ALA A 196 -25.35 38.91 15.05
C ALA A 196 -24.81 37.89 16.06
N ARG A 197 -24.33 36.73 15.59
CA ARG A 197 -23.69 35.72 16.46
C ARG A 197 -22.36 36.21 17.06
N ARG A 198 -21.59 37.02 16.33
CA ARG A 198 -20.32 37.59 16.83
C ARG A 198 -20.55 38.67 17.89
N ASN A 199 -21.59 39.48 17.73
CA ASN A 199 -22.00 40.49 18.73
C ASN A 199 -22.60 39.84 19.98
N GLN A 200 -23.40 38.77 19.83
CA GLN A 200 -23.92 38.01 20.97
C GLN A 200 -22.82 37.32 21.78
N ARG A 201 -21.77 36.79 21.13
CA ARG A 201 -20.60 36.22 21.83
C ARG A 201 -19.78 37.28 22.57
N ARG A 202 -19.63 38.49 22.01
CA ARG A 202 -18.98 39.62 22.69
C ARG A 202 -19.79 40.13 23.88
N ALA A 203 -21.12 40.23 23.76
CA ALA A 203 -21.99 40.62 24.86
C ALA A 203 -21.97 39.60 26.02
N ARG A 204 -21.92 38.30 25.71
CA ARG A 204 -21.76 37.25 26.72
C ARG A 204 -20.39 37.26 27.40
N ALA A 205 -19.31 37.57 26.67
CA ALA A 205 -17.98 37.70 27.26
C ALA A 205 -17.86 38.92 28.18
N ALA A 206 -18.57 40.01 27.87
CA ALA A 206 -18.61 41.22 28.71
C ALA A 206 -19.45 41.05 29.99
N GLN A 207 -20.38 40.08 30.04
CA GLN A 207 -21.21 39.80 31.22
C GLN A 207 -20.56 38.84 32.23
N VAL A 208 -19.45 38.17 31.88
CA VAL A 208 -18.76 37.20 32.76
C VAL A 208 -17.70 37.88 33.64
N GLN A 209 -17.44 39.18 33.45
CA GLN A 209 -16.57 39.99 34.31
C GLN A 209 -17.41 40.80 35.30
N VAL A 210 -18.02 40.12 36.26
CA VAL A 210 -18.51 40.76 37.50
C VAL A 210 -17.69 40.16 38.65
N PRO A 211 -16.88 40.95 39.37
CA PRO A 211 -16.14 40.45 40.52
C PRO A 211 -17.11 40.02 41.63
N PHE A 212 -16.79 38.92 42.31
CA PHE A 212 -17.41 38.57 43.59
C PHE A 212 -17.02 39.64 44.62
N PRO A 213 -17.97 40.22 45.37
CA PRO A 213 -17.64 41.07 46.52
C PRO A 213 -17.21 40.20 47.71
N ASP A 214 -16.38 40.81 48.56
CA ASP A 214 -15.63 40.24 49.69
C ASP A 214 -16.41 39.34 50.66
#